data_AF-A0A6N4QA72-F1
#
_entry.id   AF-A0A6N4QA72-F1
#
_cell.length_a   1.000
_cell.length_b   1.000
_cell.length_c   1.000
_cell.angle_alpha   90.00
_cell.angle_beta   90.00
_cell.angle_gamma   90.00
#
_symmetry.space_group_name_H-M   'P 1'
#
loop_
_entity.id
_entity.type
_entity.pdbx_description
1 polymer ?
#
loop_
_entity_poly.entity_id
_entity_poly.type
_entity_poly.pdbx_seq_one_letter_code
_entity_poly.pdbx_strand_id
1 'polypeptide(L)' 'MAKIDKRFQILLSEEEQILLKNEASRRGVSGGELIRMALKNEIIQKSELVRRNALVSLAEIMD' A
#
# COMPACT_ATOMS: atom_id res chain seq x y z
N MET A 1 -18.11 -11.03 14.56
CA MET A 1 -16.81 -11.44 13.97
C MET A 1 -15.70 -10.96 14.87
N ALA A 2 -14.86 -11.86 15.40
CA ALA A 2 -13.66 -11.45 16.14
C ALA A 2 -12.70 -10.72 15.18
N LYS A 3 -12.24 -9.52 15.55
CA LYS A 3 -11.19 -8.81 14.80
C LYS A 3 -9.90 -9.62 14.95
N ILE A 4 -9.45 -10.25 13.88
CA ILE A 4 -8.16 -10.93 13.86
C ILE A 4 -7.08 -9.84 13.78
N ASP A 5 -6.37 -9.58 14.88
CA ASP A 5 -5.21 -8.68 14.91
C ASP A 5 -4.00 -9.41 14.29
N LYS A 6 -3.82 -9.27 12.98
CA LYS A 6 -2.63 -9.79 12.29
C LYS A 6 -1.50 -8.76 12.39
N ARG A 7 -0.47 -9.08 13.17
CA ARG A 7 0.75 -8.27 13.28
C ARG A 7 1.76 -8.74 12.23
N PHE A 8 2.45 -7.79 11.62
CA PHE A 8 3.53 -8.04 10.68
C PHE A 8 4.78 -7.27 11.12
N GLN A 9 5.94 -7.86 10.84
CA GLN A 9 7.23 -7.24 11.09
C GLN A 9 7.82 -6.81 9.75
N ILE A 10 8.31 -5.58 9.69
CA ILE A 10 9.05 -5.04 8.53
C ILE A 10 10.45 -4.75 9.03
N LEU A 11 11.45 -5.30 8.33
CA LEU A 11 12.85 -5.00 8.55
C LEU A 11 13.21 -3.81 7.66
N LEU A 12 13.76 -2.77 8.27
CA LEU A 12 14.20 -1.55 7.61
C LEU A 12 15.64 -1.27 7.99
N SER A 13 16.44 -0.78 7.05
CA SER A 13 17.76 -0.22 7.35
C SER A 13 17.64 1.02 8.25
N GLU A 14 18.74 1.44 8.86
CA GLU A 14 18.73 2.66 9.68
C GLU A 14 18.33 3.90 8.87
N GLU A 15 18.82 4.00 7.64
CA GLU A 15 18.47 5.08 6.71
C GLU A 15 16.97 5.12 6.40
N GLU A 16 16.38 3.96 6.11
CA GLU A 16 14.95 3.82 5.86
C GLU A 16 14.10 4.18 7.09
N GLN A 17 14.56 3.82 8.30
CA GLN A 17 13.90 4.20 9.54
C GLN A 17 13.92 5.72 9.76
N ILE A 18 15.05 6.39 9.46
CA ILE A 18 15.17 7.84 9.55
C ILE A 18 14.22 8.52 8.56
N LEU A 19 14.21 8.06 7.30
CA LEU A 19 13.32 8.59 6.27
C LEU A 19 11.84 8.43 6.66
N LEU A 20 11.46 7.26 7.15
CA LEU A 20 10.10 7.00 7.63
C LEU A 20 9.71 7.96 8.75
N LYS A 21 10.60 8.15 9.74
CA LYS A 21 10.35 9.03 10.89
C LYS A 21 10.20 10.49 10.45
N ASN A 22 11.07 10.96 9.56
CA ASN A 22 11.03 12.34 9.05
C ASN A 22 9.73 12.59 8.29
N GLU A 23 9.35 11.66 7.41
CA GLU A 23 8.15 11.80 6.59
C GLU A 23 6.86 11.68 7.41
N ALA A 24 6.81 10.77 8.38
CA ALA A 24 5.70 10.63 9.30
C ALA A 24 5.52 11.91 10.13
N SER A 25 6.62 12.49 10.63
CA SER A 25 6.63 13.75 11.38
C SER A 25 6.14 14.91 10.52
N ARG A 26 6.63 15.03 9.27
CA ARG A 26 6.21 16.06 8.31
C ARG A 26 4.70 16.03 8.05
N ARG A 27 4.10 14.84 8.05
CA ARG A 27 2.66 14.62 7.81
C ARG A 27 1.82 14.61 9.08
N GLY A 28 2.43 14.74 10.27
CA GLY A 28 1.72 14.70 11.55
C GLY A 28 1.06 13.35 11.86
N VAL A 29 1.61 12.24 11.35
CA VAL A 29 1.10 10.88 11.56
C VAL A 29 2.17 9.97 12.18
N SER A 30 1.76 8.82 12.74
CA SER A 30 2.72 7.81 13.19
C SER A 30 3.36 7.08 11.99
N GLY A 31 4.61 6.61 12.14
CA GLY A 31 5.27 5.82 11.09
C GLY A 31 4.50 4.54 10.71
N GLY A 32 3.89 3.87 11.70
CA GLY A 32 3.03 2.71 11.43
C GLY A 32 1.77 3.06 10.64
N GLU A 33 1.17 4.23 10.89
CA GLU A 33 0.03 4.70 10.10
C GLU A 33 0.45 5.06 8.67
N LEU A 34 1.60 5.71 8.51
CA LEU A 34 2.15 6.03 7.19
C LEU A 34 2.40 4.77 6.37
N ILE A 35 2.97 3.71 6.97
CA ILE A 35 3.14 2.40 6.31
C ILE A 35 1.78 1.82 5.91
N ARG A 36 0.78 1.83 6.80
CA ARG A 36 -0.56 1.33 6.48
C ARG A 36 -1.19 2.08 5.31
N MET A 37 -1.07 3.40 5.28
CA MET A 37 -1.55 4.22 4.17
C MET A 37 -0.83 3.89 2.87
N ALA A 38 0.50 3.76 2.90
CA ALA A 38 1.30 3.42 1.72
C ALA A 38 0.91 2.04 1.15
N LEU A 39 0.81 1.03 2.02
CA LEU A 39 0.38 -0.32 1.62
C LEU A 39 -1.05 -0.32 1.04
N LYS A 40 -1.97 0.41 1.66
CA LYS A 40 -3.34 0.53 1.16
C LYS A 40 -3.37 1.16 -0.23
N ASN A 41 -2.61 2.22 -0.46
CA ASN A 41 -2.54 2.91 -1.75
C ASN A 41 -1.97 1.99 -2.84
N GLU A 42 -0.89 1.25 -2.54
CA GLU A 42 -0.27 0.29 -3.45
C GLU A 42 -1.25 -0.83 -3.86
N ILE A 43 -2.00 -1.38 -2.88
CA ILE A 43 -3.02 -2.41 -3.15
C ILE A 43 -4.13 -1.86 -4.05
N ILE A 44 -4.61 -0.65 -3.77
CA ILE A 44 -5.65 -0.01 -4.59
C ILE A 44 -5.16 0.19 -6.01
N GLN A 45 -3.98 0.79 -6.21
CA GLN A 45 -3.43 1.04 -7.54
C GLN A 45 -3.25 -0.24 -8.35
N LYS A 46 -2.74 -1.32 -7.72
CA LYS A 46 -2.65 -2.64 -8.38
C LYS A 46 -4.02 -3.17 -8.78
N SER A 47 -5.02 -3.05 -7.91
CA SER A 47 -6.39 -3.48 -8.23
C SER A 47 -6.97 -2.72 -9.43
N GLU A 48 -6.74 -1.41 -9.52
CA GLU A 48 -7.21 -0.62 -10.65
C GLU A 48 -6.53 -1.00 -11.96
N LEU A 49 -5.22 -1.21 -11.94
CA LEU A 49 -4.46 -1.66 -13.10
C LEU A 49 -4.93 -3.04 -13.59
N VAL A 50 -5.09 -3.99 -12.68
CA VAL A 50 -5.59 -5.34 -13.01
C VAL A 50 -6.99 -5.25 -13.63
N ARG A 51 -7.88 -4.45 -13.06
CA ARG A 51 -9.23 -4.23 -13.60
C ARG A 51 -9.19 -3.62 -15.00
N ARG A 52 -8.33 -2.62 -15.22
CA ARG A 52 -8.15 -2.02 -16.55
C ARG A 52 -7.68 -3.04 -17.57
N ASN A 53 -6.67 -3.84 -17.24
CA ASN A 53 -6.13 -4.84 -18.15
C ASN A 53 -7.19 -5.89 -18.52
N ALA A 54 -7.99 -6.33 -17.55
CA ALA A 54 -9.09 -7.26 -17.80
C ALA A 54 -10.15 -6.69 -18.78
N LEU A 55 -10.48 -5.40 -18.65
CA LEU A 55 -11.42 -4.72 -19.57
C LEU A 55 -10.86 -4.59 -20.98
N VAL A 56 -9.57 -4.27 -21.11
CA VAL A 56 -8.89 -4.20 -22.43
C VAL A 56 -8.90 -5.56 -23.09
N SER A 57 -8.49 -6.62 -22.38
CA SER A 57 -8.51 -7.98 -22.93
C SER A 57 -9.92 -8.45 -23.31
N LEU A 58 -10.95 -8.05 -22.56
CA LEU A 58 -12.34 -8.36 -22.93
C LEU A 58 -12.74 -7.65 -24.23
N ALA A 59 -12.39 -6.36 -24.39
CA ALA A 59 -12.67 -5.61 -25.60
C ALA A 59 -11.98 -6.24 -26.82
N GLU A 60 -10.72 -6.65 -26.67
CA GLU A 60 -9.96 -7.35 -27.73
C GLU A 60 -10.54 -8.70 -28.15
N ILE A 61 -11.31 -9.37 -27.27
CA ILE A 61 -12.01 -10.63 -27.59
C ILE A 61 -13.35 -10.36 -28.31
N MET A 62 -13.92 -9.17 -28.12
CA MET A 62 -15.22 -8.79 -28.67
C MET A 62 -15.15 -8.12 -30.05
N ASP A 63 -13.96 -7.68 -30.46
CA ASP A 63 -13.62 -7.26 -31.83
C ASP A 63 -13.16 -8.46 -32.70
#